data_AF-A0A656GKD4-F1
#
_entry.id   AF-A0A656GKD4-F1
#
_cell.length_a   1.000
_cell.length_b   1.000
_cell.length_c   1.000
_cell.angle_alpha   90.00
_cell.angle_beta   90.00
_cell.angle_gamma   90.00
#
_symmetry.space_group_name_H-M   'P 1'
#
loop_
_entity.id
_entity.type
_entity.pdbx_description
1 polymer ?
#
loop_
_entity_poly.entity_id
_entity_poly.type
_entity_poly.pdbx_seq_one_letter_code
_entity_poly.pdbx_strand_id
1 'polypeptide(L)'
;TAQWVDELEAAGVPCGPVNDLAQVFADPQVMARGLAIEMPHALGGRVPQVASPIRLSETPVEYRRAPPLLGEHTAQVLQELLGLEGEEVAALRKSGVV
;
A
#
# COMPACT_ATOMS: atom_id res chain seq x y z
N THR A 1 15.98 16.31 21.22
CA THR A 1 16.14 14.94 21.77
C THR A 1 17.45 14.28 21.34
N ALA A 2 18.08 14.70 20.24
CA ALA A 2 19.34 14.13 19.72
C ALA A 2 20.42 13.91 20.80
N GLN A 3 20.72 14.93 21.62
CA GLN A 3 21.72 14.82 22.70
C GLN A 3 21.50 13.60 23.61
N TRP A 4 20.27 13.32 24.04
CA TRP A 4 19.98 12.20 24.92
C TRP A 4 20.12 10.85 24.21
N VAL A 5 19.76 10.79 22.92
CA VAL A 5 19.92 9.56 22.12
C VAL A 5 21.41 9.25 21.98
N ASP A 6 22.24 10.24 21.65
CA ASP A 6 23.69 10.07 21.49
C ASP A 6 24.36 9.58 22.79
N GLU A 7 24.02 10.18 23.93
CA GLU A 7 24.57 9.79 25.23
C GLU A 7 24.12 8.38 25.67
N LEU A 8 22.86 8.01 25.42
CA LEU A 8 22.31 6.71 25.78
C LEU A 8 22.83 5.58 24.87
N GLU A 9 22.94 5.83 23.56
CA GLU A 9 23.54 4.88 22.62
C GLU A 9 25.00 4.59 22.95
N ALA A 10 25.78 5.62 23.31
CA ALA A 10 27.17 5.45 23.75
C ALA A 10 27.29 4.60 25.02
N ALA A 11 26.27 4.63 25.88
CA ALA A 11 26.16 3.79 27.07
C ALA A 11 25.58 2.39 26.80
N GLY A 12 25.23 2.06 25.54
CA GLY A 12 24.63 0.78 25.15
C GLY A 12 23.16 0.64 25.55
N VAL A 13 22.48 1.74 25.89
CA VAL A 13 21.05 1.74 26.23
C VAL A 13 20.24 1.76 24.94
N PRO A 14 19.34 0.79 24.71
CA PRO A 14 18.47 0.82 23.53
C PRO A 14 17.49 2.00 23.60
N CYS A 15 17.69 2.97 22.72
CA CYS A 15 16.81 4.13 22.59
C CYS A 15 16.70 4.56 21.13
N GLY A 16 15.75 5.44 20.84
CA GLY A 16 15.60 6.06 19.53
C GLY A 16 14.67 7.27 19.61
N PRO A 17 14.74 8.19 18.63
CA PRO A 17 13.84 9.32 18.57
C PRO A 17 12.40 8.89 18.29
N VAL A 18 11.43 9.67 18.78
CA VAL A 18 10.04 9.59 18.30
C VAL A 18 9.94 10.42 17.03
N ASN A 19 9.84 9.74 15.89
CA ASN A 19 9.79 10.37 14.58
C ASN A 19 8.36 10.78 14.20
N ASP A 20 8.22 11.94 13.56
CA ASP A 20 7.03 12.27 12.77
C ASP A 20 7.07 11.61 11.38
N LEU A 21 6.00 11.77 10.58
CA LEU A 21 5.92 11.15 9.26
C LEU A 21 7.00 11.65 8.28
N ALA A 22 7.36 12.93 8.32
CA ALA A 22 8.39 13.47 7.42
C ALA A 22 9.76 12.88 7.77
N GLN A 23 10.06 12.76 9.06
CA GLN A 23 11.28 12.14 9.58
C GLN A 23 11.34 10.64 9.25
N VAL A 24 10.23 9.90 9.38
CA VAL A 24 10.16 8.47 9.00
C VAL A 24 10.54 8.27 7.54
N PHE A 25 9.97 9.04 6.61
CA PHE A 25 10.25 8.85 5.18
C PHE A 25 11.62 9.38 4.74
N ALA A 26 12.27 10.21 5.57
CA ALA A 26 13.65 10.64 5.38
C ALA A 26 14.69 9.70 6.04
N ASP A 27 14.24 8.69 6.80
CA ASP A 27 15.13 7.78 7.52
C ASP A 27 15.95 6.91 6.55
N PRO A 28 17.28 6.80 6.73
CA PRO A 28 18.15 6.01 5.85
C PRO A 28 17.73 4.55 5.72
N GLN A 29 17.23 3.94 6.80
CA GLN A 29 16.77 2.56 6.78
C GLN A 29 15.46 2.42 6.01
N VAL A 30 14.54 3.38 6.14
CA VAL A 30 13.28 3.41 5.38
C VAL A 30 13.55 3.53 3.89
N MET A 31 14.49 4.38 3.49
CA MET A 31 14.96 4.53 2.11
C MET A 31 15.67 3.28 1.59
N ALA A 32 16.63 2.74 2.36
CA ALA A 32 17.37 1.51 1.99
C ALA A 32 16.44 0.30 1.86
N ARG A 33 15.35 0.28 2.64
CA ARG A 33 14.30 -0.74 2.59
C ARG A 33 13.25 -0.46 1.52
N GLY A 34 13.29 0.67 0.82
CA GLY A 34 12.32 1.05 -0.22
C GLY A 34 10.88 1.03 0.28
N LEU A 35 10.64 1.50 1.50
CA LEU A 35 9.32 1.43 2.14
C LEU A 35 8.33 2.49 1.64
N ALA A 36 8.82 3.58 1.05
CA ALA A 36 7.99 4.53 0.32
C ALA A 36 7.91 4.10 -1.14
N ILE A 37 6.69 3.84 -1.63
CA ILE A 37 6.43 3.56 -3.04
C ILE A 37 5.40 4.53 -3.57
N GLU A 38 5.39 4.71 -4.89
CA GLU A 38 4.34 5.47 -5.56
C GLU A 38 3.59 4.58 -6.55
N MET A 39 2.27 4.68 -6.53
CA MET A 39 1.40 3.92 -7.43
C MET A 39 0.53 4.88 -8.25
N PRO A 40 0.28 4.59 -9.54
CA PRO A 40 -0.71 5.34 -10.31
C PRO A 40 -2.09 5.20 -9.64
N HIS A 41 -2.93 6.22 -9.67
CA HIS A 41 -4.30 6.12 -9.15
C HIS A 41 -5.32 6.28 -10.28
N ALA A 42 -6.41 5.52 -10.25
CA ALA A 42 -7.40 5.50 -11.34
C ALA A 42 -8.10 6.84 -11.58
N LEU A 43 -8.23 7.69 -10.54
CA LEU A 43 -8.73 9.07 -10.65
C LEU A 43 -7.67 10.08 -11.14
N GLY A 44 -6.48 9.61 -11.51
CA GLY A 44 -5.37 10.43 -11.98
C GLY A 44 -4.25 10.57 -10.95
N GLY A 45 -3.07 10.92 -11.46
CA GLY A 45 -1.87 11.16 -10.66
C GLY A 45 -1.19 9.89 -10.13
N ARG A 46 -0.25 10.12 -9.21
CA ARG A 46 0.46 9.08 -8.44
C ARG A 46 0.22 9.35 -6.97
N VAL A 47 -0.01 8.30 -6.20
CA VAL A 47 -0.24 8.40 -4.75
C VAL A 47 0.87 7.67 -3.99
N PRO A 48 1.41 8.28 -2.92
CA PRO A 48 2.38 7.62 -2.07
C PRO A 48 1.70 6.50 -1.27
N GLN A 49 2.38 5.37 -1.13
CA GLN A 49 1.92 4.21 -0.37
C GLN A 49 3.10 3.65 0.44
N VAL A 50 2.77 2.89 1.49
CA VAL A 50 3.76 2.17 2.28
C VAL A 50 3.88 0.74 1.76
N ALA A 51 5.08 0.36 1.36
CA ALA A 51 5.38 -1.01 0.96
C ALA A 51 5.35 -1.96 2.17
N SER A 52 5.03 -3.22 1.91
CA SER A 52 5.19 -4.34 2.84
C SER A 52 6.61 -4.35 3.43
N PRO A 53 6.75 -4.45 4.76
CA PRO A 53 8.06 -4.55 5.41
C PRO A 53 8.69 -5.94 5.23
N ILE A 54 7.92 -6.93 4.77
CA ILE A 54 8.36 -8.31 4.63
C ILE A 54 9.13 -8.48 3.31
N ARG A 55 10.31 -9.09 3.39
CA ARG A 55 11.15 -9.46 2.23
C ARG A 55 11.19 -10.98 2.12
N LEU A 56 10.68 -11.50 1.01
CA LEU A 56 10.69 -12.92 0.68
C LEU A 56 11.70 -13.14 -0.45
N SER A 57 12.65 -14.06 -0.24
CA SER A 57 13.72 -14.32 -1.21
C SER A 57 13.25 -15.05 -2.45
N GLU A 58 12.28 -15.96 -2.31
CA GLU A 58 11.75 -16.78 -3.41
C GLU A 58 10.51 -16.17 -4.07
N THR A 59 9.71 -15.44 -3.30
CA THR A 59 8.45 -14.82 -3.76
C THR A 59 8.39 -13.33 -3.40
N PRO A 60 9.25 -12.48 -3.98
CA PRO A 60 9.27 -11.06 -3.68
C PRO A 60 7.90 -10.39 -3.82
N VAL A 61 7.60 -9.43 -2.94
CA VAL A 61 6.35 -8.66 -3.00
C VAL A 61 6.36 -7.77 -4.24
N GLU A 62 5.30 -7.87 -5.04
CA GLU A 62 5.09 -7.07 -6.25
C GLU A 62 3.85 -6.18 -6.13
N TYR A 63 3.98 -4.90 -6.50
CA TYR A 63 2.90 -3.92 -6.49
C TYR A 63 2.37 -3.69 -7.91
N ARG A 64 1.47 -4.57 -8.36
CA ARG A 64 1.04 -4.61 -9.77
C ARG A 64 -0.14 -3.70 -10.11
N ARG A 65 -1.06 -3.50 -9.16
CA ARG A 65 -2.28 -2.71 -9.37
C ARG A 65 -2.46 -1.75 -8.21
N ALA A 66 -2.91 -0.55 -8.52
CA ALA A 66 -3.36 0.41 -7.53
C ALA A 66 -4.58 -0.12 -6.78
N PRO A 67 -4.90 0.44 -5.60
CA PRO A 67 -6.18 0.19 -4.96
C PRO A 67 -7.33 0.46 -5.95
N PRO A 68 -8.28 -0.47 -6.10
CA PRO A 68 -9.36 -0.32 -7.07
C PRO A 68 -10.34 0.76 -6.63
N LEU A 69 -11.03 1.34 -7.62
CA LEU A 69 -12.22 2.15 -7.35
C LEU A 69 -13.36 1.28 -6.84
N LEU A 70 -14.33 1.93 -6.20
CA LEU A 70 -15.58 1.29 -5.81
C LEU A 70 -16.24 0.67 -7.04
N GLY A 71 -16.38 -0.65 -7.03
CA GLY A 71 -17.03 -1.43 -8.09
C GLY A 71 -16.20 -1.65 -9.36
N GLU A 72 -14.91 -1.30 -9.39
CA GLU A 72 -14.07 -1.40 -10.59
C GLU A 72 -14.07 -2.80 -11.22
N HIS A 73 -14.06 -3.84 -10.40
CA HIS A 73 -14.01 -5.24 -10.85
C HIS A 73 -15.34 -5.99 -10.70
N THR A 74 -16.46 -5.32 -10.38
CA THR A 74 -17.75 -5.98 -10.12
C THR A 74 -18.18 -6.84 -11.30
N ALA A 75 -18.20 -6.29 -12.52
CA ALA A 75 -18.61 -7.03 -13.71
C ALA A 75 -17.67 -8.21 -14.02
N GLN A 76 -16.35 -8.00 -13.88
CA GLN A 76 -15.36 -9.05 -14.10
C GLN A 76 -15.61 -10.24 -13.16
N VAL A 77 -15.78 -9.98 -11.86
CA VAL A 77 -15.99 -11.04 -10.86
C VAL A 77 -17.31 -11.79 -11.09
N LEU A 78 -18.39 -11.08 -11.41
CA LEU A 78 -19.69 -11.70 -11.69
C LEU A 78 -19.64 -12.61 -12.93
N GLN A 79 -18.92 -12.20 -13.96
CA GLN A 79 -18.74 -13.00 -15.17
C GLN A 79 -17.81 -14.19 -14.94
N GLU A 80 -16.63 -13.96 -14.36
CA GLU A 80 -15.60 -15.00 -14.21
C GLU A 80 -15.96 -16.05 -13.15
N LEU A 81 -16.58 -15.65 -12.04
CA LEU A 81 -16.85 -16.57 -10.92
C LEU A 81 -18.27 -17.13 -10.94
N LEU A 82 -19.26 -16.36 -11.39
CA LEU A 82 -20.67 -16.79 -11.39
C LEU A 82 -21.18 -17.15 -12.79
N GLY A 83 -20.39 -16.88 -13.84
CA GLY A 83 -20.78 -17.20 -15.22
C GLY A 83 -21.93 -16.33 -15.74
N LEU A 84 -22.23 -15.19 -15.10
CA LEU A 84 -23.31 -14.33 -15.53
C LEU A 84 -22.98 -13.70 -16.89
N GLU A 85 -23.98 -13.64 -17.76
CA GLU A 85 -23.85 -12.96 -19.03
C GLU A 85 -23.92 -11.43 -18.87
N GLY A 86 -23.47 -10.69 -19.88
CA GLY A 86 -23.47 -9.22 -19.84
C GLY A 86 -24.85 -8.62 -19.58
N GLU A 87 -25.91 -9.27 -20.07
CA GLU A 87 -27.30 -8.83 -19.86
C GLU A 87 -27.74 -8.99 -18.40
N GLU A 88 -27.37 -10.09 -17.75
CA GLU A 88 -27.70 -10.36 -16.35
C GLU A 88 -26.98 -9.37 -15.41
N VAL A 89 -25.69 -9.10 -15.66
CA VAL A 89 -24.92 -8.10 -14.92
C VAL A 89 -25.53 -6.70 -15.10
N ALA A 90 -25.97 -6.35 -16.31
CA ALA A 90 -26.63 -5.08 -16.57
C ALA A 90 -27.98 -4.97 -15.84
N ALA A 91 -28.74 -6.06 -15.74
CA ALA A 91 -30.00 -6.10 -14.99
C ALA A 91 -29.77 -5.86 -13.48
N LEU A 92 -28.76 -6.49 -12.89
CA LEU A 92 -28.38 -6.30 -11.48
C LEU A 92 -27.96 -4.85 -11.18
N ARG A 93 -27.20 -4.24 -12.10
CA ARG A 93 -26.81 -2.83 -11.98
C ARG A 93 -28.01 -1.90 -12.07
N LYS A 94 -28.95 -2.21 -12.97
CA LYS A 94 -30.19 -1.41 -13.14
C LYS A 94 -31.12 -1.50 -11.93
N SER A 95 -31.14 -2.65 -11.24
CA SER A 95 -31.94 -2.83 -10.02
C SER A 95 -31.25 -2.30 -8.75
N GLY A 96 -30.02 -1.79 -8.85
CA GLY A 96 -29.27 -1.22 -7.72
C GLY A 96 -28.75 -2.28 -6.74
N VAL A 97 -28.68 -3.55 -7.17
CA VAL A 97 -28.09 -4.64 -6.38
C VAL A 97 -26.57 -4.55 -6.37
N VAL A 98 -25.98 -4.03 -7.45
CA VAL A 98 -24.53 -3.82 -7.64
C VAL A 98 -24.22 -2.46 -8.26
#